data_AF-U6DVN4-F1
#
_entry.id   AF-U6DVN4-F1
#
_cell.length_a   1.000
_cell.length_b   1.000
_cell.length_c   1.000
_cell.angle_alpha   90.00
_cell.angle_beta   90.00
_cell.angle_gamma   90.00
#
_symmetry.space_group_name_H-M   'P 1'
#
loop_
_entity.id
_entity.type
_entity.pdbx_description
1 polymer ?
#
loop_
_entity_poly.entity_id
_entity_poly.type
_entity_poly.pdbx_seq_one_letter_code
_entity_poly.pdbx_strand_id
1 'polypeptide(L)'
;LMTLDSLQKCVFSFDSNCQESPSEYIAAILELSALVVKRQEQIFLPMDFLYNLTPDGWRFRRACNLVHNFTDAVIQERRRSLISRGSHDFLKAKAKTKTLDFIDVLLLAKDEDGKQLSDEDIRAEADTFMFEG
;
A
#
# COMPACT_ATOMS: atom_id res chain seq x y z
N LEU A 1 12.78 5.43 -8.33
CA LEU A 1 13.23 4.08 -7.91
C LEU A 1 13.77 4.09 -6.49
N MET A 2 14.81 4.87 -6.16
CA MET A 2 15.33 4.96 -4.77
C MET A 2 14.28 5.43 -3.74
N THR A 3 13.43 6.39 -4.11
CA THR A 3 12.33 6.88 -3.26
C THR A 3 11.31 5.78 -2.98
N LEU A 4 10.80 5.12 -4.03
CA LEU A 4 9.82 4.03 -3.90
C LEU A 4 10.37 2.84 -3.11
N ASP A 5 11.64 2.47 -3.27
CA ASP A 5 12.25 1.42 -2.45
C ASP A 5 12.29 1.79 -0.96
N SER A 6 12.70 3.02 -0.66
CA SER A 6 12.70 3.55 0.71
C SER A 6 11.29 3.61 1.29
N LEU A 7 10.30 4.01 0.50
CA LEU A 7 8.90 4.05 0.92
C LEU A 7 8.35 2.65 1.17
N GLN A 8 8.61 1.65 0.30
CA GLN A 8 8.19 0.28 0.58
C GLN A 8 8.81 -0.27 1.88
N LYS A 9 10.07 0.09 2.17
CA LYS A 9 10.72 -0.25 3.44
C LYS A 9 10.07 0.45 4.62
N CYS A 10 9.78 1.74 4.54
CA CYS A 10 9.23 2.50 5.67
C CYS A 10 7.73 2.24 5.89
N VAL A 11 6.97 2.08 4.81
CA VAL A 11 5.51 1.92 4.85
C VAL A 11 5.16 0.46 5.15
N PHE A 12 5.66 -0.47 4.33
CA PHE A 12 5.31 -1.87 4.40
C PHE A 12 6.31 -2.73 5.18
N SER A 13 7.44 -2.15 5.60
CA SER A 13 8.54 -2.93 6.20
C SER A 13 9.01 -4.03 5.23
N PHE A 14 8.92 -3.74 3.92
CA PHE A 14 9.21 -4.68 2.84
C PHE A 14 10.45 -4.22 2.07
N ASP A 15 11.47 -5.07 2.03
CA ASP A 15 12.66 -4.81 1.21
C ASP A 15 12.43 -5.34 -0.21
N SER A 16 12.09 -4.44 -1.11
CA SER A 16 11.84 -4.80 -2.51
C SER A 16 13.12 -5.04 -3.31
N ASN A 17 14.27 -4.57 -2.79
CA ASN A 17 15.55 -4.48 -3.48
C ASN A 17 15.41 -4.08 -4.95
N CYS A 18 14.49 -3.15 -5.24
CA CYS A 18 14.07 -2.89 -6.61
C CYS A 18 15.13 -2.16 -7.45
N GLN A 19 16.21 -1.72 -6.80
CA GLN A 19 17.37 -1.13 -7.47
C GLN A 19 18.19 -2.20 -8.19
N GLU A 20 18.15 -3.45 -7.71
CA GLU A 20 18.87 -4.59 -8.29
C GLU A 20 17.96 -5.49 -9.14
N SER A 21 16.65 -5.55 -8.84
CA SER A 21 15.68 -6.37 -9.56
C SER A 21 14.38 -5.61 -9.88
N PRO A 22 13.77 -5.82 -11.06
CA PRO A 22 12.52 -5.14 -11.39
C PRO A 22 11.38 -5.63 -10.48
N SER A 23 10.78 -4.70 -9.74
CA SER A 23 9.62 -4.97 -8.87
C SER A 23 8.32 -4.75 -9.63
N GLU A 24 7.48 -5.79 -9.70
CA GLU A 24 6.17 -5.74 -10.38
C GLU A 24 5.23 -4.73 -9.70
N TYR A 25 5.31 -4.62 -8.37
CA TYR A 25 4.57 -3.62 -7.60
C TYR A 25 4.96 -2.18 -8.00
N ILE A 26 6.26 -1.90 -8.08
CA ILE A 26 6.74 -0.56 -8.46
C ILE A 26 6.34 -0.23 -9.90
N ALA A 27 6.43 -1.20 -10.81
CA ALA A 27 5.99 -1.02 -12.17
C ALA A 27 4.48 -0.68 -12.23
N ALA A 28 3.65 -1.36 -11.43
CA ALA A 28 2.22 -1.07 -11.34
C ALA A 28 1.94 0.32 -10.76
N ILE A 29 2.66 0.75 -9.71
CA ILE A 29 2.53 2.11 -9.15
C ILE A 29 2.89 3.17 -10.21
N LEU A 30 4.01 3.00 -10.92
CA LEU A 30 4.39 3.93 -11.99
C LEU A 30 3.38 3.96 -13.13
N GLU A 31 2.82 2.81 -13.52
CA GLU A 31 1.76 2.73 -14.52
C GLU A 31 0.48 3.45 -14.05
N LEU A 32 0.08 3.26 -12.79
CA LEU A 32 -1.05 3.97 -12.19
C LEU A 32 -0.83 5.49 -12.21
N SER A 33 0.33 5.98 -11.74
CA SER A 33 0.64 7.40 -11.75
C SER A 33 0.57 7.99 -13.17
N ALA A 34 1.12 7.30 -14.17
CA ALA A 34 1.04 7.74 -15.56
C ALA A 34 -0.40 7.78 -16.09
N LEU A 35 -1.23 6.78 -15.76
CA LEU A 35 -2.63 6.72 -16.14
C LEU A 35 -3.48 7.80 -15.45
N VAL A 36 -3.20 8.11 -14.18
CA VAL A 36 -3.86 9.19 -13.43
C VAL A 36 -3.56 10.56 -14.06
N VAL A 37 -2.29 10.85 -14.35
CA VAL A 37 -1.89 12.11 -15.00
C VAL A 37 -2.54 12.22 -16.38
N LYS A 38 -2.48 11.16 -17.19
CA LYS A 38 -3.13 11.11 -18.50
C LYS A 38 -4.64 11.36 -18.40
N ARG A 39 -5.30 10.81 -17.38
CA ARG A 39 -6.73 11.02 -17.15
C ARG A 39 -7.03 12.46 -16.74
N GLN A 40 -6.19 13.09 -15.90
CA GLN A 40 -6.34 14.50 -15.52
C GLN A 40 -6.23 15.45 -16.71
N GLU A 41 -5.35 15.14 -17.68
CA GLU A 41 -5.20 15.94 -18.91
C GLU A 41 -6.40 15.79 -19.87
N GLN A 42 -7.14 14.68 -19.79
CA GLN A 42 -8.31 14.42 -20.62
C GLN A 42 -9.60 15.01 -20.01
N ILE A 43 -9.81 16.31 -20.24
CA ILE A 43 -10.98 17.08 -19.77
C ILE A 43 -12.33 16.47 -20.20
N PHE A 44 -12.37 15.69 -21.29
CA PHE A 44 -13.61 15.19 -21.90
C PHE A 44 -14.08 13.80 -21.40
N LEU A 45 -13.36 13.14 -20.48
CA LEU A 45 -13.73 11.83 -19.92
C LEU A 45 -13.96 11.85 -18.38
N PRO A 46 -14.78 12.76 -17.83
CA PRO A 46 -15.06 12.79 -16.40
C PRO A 46 -15.90 11.59 -15.95
N MET A 47 -16.70 10.99 -16.85
CA MET A 47 -17.57 9.87 -16.49
C MET A 47 -16.75 8.59 -16.29
N ASP A 48 -16.61 8.18 -15.02
CA ASP A 48 -15.93 6.94 -14.61
C ASP A 48 -16.38 5.73 -15.44
N PHE A 49 -17.67 5.65 -15.76
CA PHE A 49 -18.23 4.58 -16.58
C PHE A 49 -17.57 4.50 -17.97
N LEU A 50 -17.44 5.63 -18.66
CA LEU A 50 -16.84 5.66 -19.99
C LEU A 50 -15.34 5.36 -19.94
N TYR A 51 -14.64 5.91 -18.94
CA TYR A 51 -13.22 5.63 -18.75
C TYR A 51 -12.95 4.14 -18.52
N ASN A 52 -13.78 3.47 -17.71
CA ASN A 52 -13.66 2.05 -17.43
C ASN A 52 -13.89 1.14 -18.66
N LEU A 53 -14.51 1.65 -19.73
CA LEU A 53 -14.66 0.94 -21.00
C LEU A 53 -13.46 1.12 -21.94
N THR A 54 -12.60 2.10 -21.68
CA THR A 54 -11.40 2.36 -22.49
C THR A 54 -10.26 1.38 -22.15
N PRO A 55 -9.35 1.09 -23.10
CA PRO A 55 -8.16 0.29 -22.81
C PRO A 55 -7.33 0.82 -21.64
N ASP A 56 -7.27 2.15 -21.47
CA ASP A 56 -6.58 2.78 -20.35
C ASP A 56 -7.28 2.47 -19.01
N GLY A 57 -8.62 2.48 -18.96
CA GLY A 57 -9.38 2.09 -17.77
C GLY A 57 -9.19 0.61 -17.41
N TRP A 58 -9.09 -0.27 -18.41
CA TRP A 58 -8.76 -1.69 -18.17
C TRP A 58 -7.35 -1.86 -17.57
N ARG A 59 -6.36 -1.13 -18.09
CA ARG A 59 -4.99 -1.12 -17.56
C ARG A 59 -4.95 -0.56 -16.14
N PHE A 60 -5.67 0.54 -15.89
CA PHE A 60 -5.79 1.16 -14.56
C PHE A 60 -6.32 0.15 -13.54
N ARG A 61 -7.46 -0.51 -13.83
CA ARG A 61 -8.03 -1.54 -12.94
C ARG A 61 -7.09 -2.70 -12.69
N ARG A 62 -6.37 -3.15 -13.73
CA ARG A 62 -5.39 -4.24 -13.58
C ARG A 62 -4.24 -3.83 -12.65
N ALA A 63 -3.70 -2.64 -12.83
CA ALA A 63 -2.62 -2.14 -11.99
C ALA A 63 -3.09 -1.89 -10.54
N CYS A 64 -4.30 -1.35 -10.33
CA CYS A 64 -4.92 -1.24 -9.00
C CYS A 64 -5.04 -2.59 -8.32
N ASN A 65 -5.56 -3.61 -9.03
CA ASN A 65 -5.69 -4.95 -8.45
C ASN A 65 -4.33 -5.53 -8.04
N LEU A 66 -3.26 -5.26 -8.79
CA LEU A 66 -1.91 -5.72 -8.46
C LEU A 66 -1.41 -5.05 -7.17
N VAL A 67 -1.55 -3.72 -7.07
CA VAL A 67 -1.18 -2.95 -5.88
C VAL A 67 -1.98 -3.42 -4.66
N HIS A 68 -3.31 -3.53 -4.77
CA HIS A 68 -4.16 -4.00 -3.68
C HIS A 68 -3.80 -5.42 -3.23
N ASN A 69 -3.57 -6.35 -4.16
CA ASN A 69 -3.18 -7.72 -3.83
C ASN A 69 -1.84 -7.77 -3.08
N PHE A 70 -0.89 -6.91 -3.46
CA PHE A 70 0.39 -6.79 -2.75
C PHE A 70 0.17 -6.25 -1.33
N THR A 71 -0.56 -5.14 -1.19
CA THR A 71 -0.84 -4.52 0.12
C THR A 71 -1.61 -5.47 1.04
N ASP A 72 -2.60 -6.18 0.52
CA ASP A 72 -3.36 -7.20 1.25
C ASP A 72 -2.47 -8.35 1.73
N ALA A 73 -1.53 -8.83 0.89
CA ALA A 73 -0.59 -9.88 1.28
C ALA A 73 0.32 -9.42 2.43
N VAL A 74 0.85 -8.19 2.36
CA VAL A 74 1.66 -7.60 3.43
C VAL A 74 0.87 -7.48 4.73
N ILE A 75 -0.36 -6.94 4.67
CA ILE A 75 -1.25 -6.79 5.84
C ILE A 75 -1.47 -8.15 6.50
N GLN A 76 -1.81 -9.18 5.72
CA GLN A 76 -2.07 -10.52 6.25
C GLN A 76 -0.83 -11.14 6.90
N GLU A 77 0.34 -11.04 6.28
CA GLU A 77 1.59 -11.56 6.82
C GLU A 77 1.93 -10.89 8.17
N ARG A 78 1.76 -9.58 8.24
CA ARG A 78 2.01 -8.79 9.45
C ARG A 78 1.02 -9.09 10.55
N ARG A 79 -0.27 -9.20 10.23
CA ARG A 79 -1.33 -9.56 11.19
C ARG A 79 -1.08 -10.95 11.78
N ARG A 80 -0.65 -11.94 10.98
CA ARG A 80 -0.25 -13.27 11.49
C ARG A 80 0.96 -13.20 12.41
N SER A 81 1.95 -12.38 12.06
CA SER A 81 3.15 -12.15 12.88
C SER A 81 2.81 -11.51 14.24
N LEU A 82 1.85 -10.58 14.25
CA LEU A 82 1.32 -9.96 15.46
C LEU A 82 0.58 -10.95 16.36
N ILE A 83 -0.28 -11.80 15.79
CA ILE A 83 -1.04 -12.81 16.54
C ILE A 83 -0.10 -13.85 17.15
N SER A 84 0.87 -14.35 16.38
CA SER A 84 1.80 -15.40 16.84
C SER A 84 2.74 -14.95 17.96
N ARG A 85 3.15 -13.68 17.97
CA ARG A 85 4.05 -13.11 18.98
C ARG A 85 3.32 -12.47 20.16
N GLY A 86 2.01 -12.21 20.03
CA GLY A 86 1.24 -11.41 20.97
C GLY A 86 1.53 -9.90 20.83
N SER A 87 0.47 -9.09 20.75
CA SER A 87 0.58 -7.64 20.49
C SER A 87 1.52 -6.91 21.47
N HIS A 88 1.50 -7.29 22.75
CA HIS A 88 2.29 -6.63 23.80
C HIS A 88 3.80 -6.98 23.74
N ASP A 89 4.13 -8.22 23.37
CA ASP A 89 5.52 -8.66 23.22
C ASP A 89 6.11 -8.20 21.88
N PHE A 90 5.28 -8.13 20.83
CA PHE A 90 5.64 -7.51 19.57
C PHE A 90 6.01 -6.03 19.75
N LEU A 91 5.14 -5.26 20.43
CA LEU A 91 5.40 -3.86 20.75
C LEU A 91 6.66 -3.70 21.60
N LYS A 92 6.88 -4.56 22.59
CA LYS A 92 8.10 -4.53 23.42
C LYS A 92 9.36 -4.83 22.62
N ALA A 93 9.28 -5.74 21.65
CA ALA A 93 10.39 -6.05 20.75
C ALA A 93 10.68 -4.87 19.79
N LYS A 94 9.64 -4.31 19.15
CA LYS A 94 9.74 -3.15 18.25
C LYS A 94 10.16 -1.86 18.97
N ALA A 95 9.71 -1.65 20.20
CA ALA A 95 10.13 -0.53 21.04
C ALA A 95 11.60 -0.64 21.46
N LYS A 96 12.10 -1.86 21.71
CA LYS A 96 13.53 -2.11 21.93
C LYS A 96 14.38 -1.78 20.70
N THR A 97 13.86 -2.03 19.49
CA THR A 97 14.55 -1.71 18.24
C THR A 97 14.31 -0.29 17.74
N LYS A 98 13.36 0.46 18.34
CA LYS A 98 12.92 1.80 17.91
C LYS A 98 12.49 1.89 16.44
N THR A 99 11.95 0.79 15.90
CA THR A 99 11.61 0.69 14.46
C THR A 99 10.15 0.31 14.28
N LEU A 100 9.22 1.13 14.75
CA LEU A 100 7.81 0.99 14.35
C LEU A 100 7.67 1.51 12.93
N ASP A 101 7.32 0.60 12.02
CA ASP A 101 7.05 0.94 10.62
C ASP A 101 5.58 1.35 10.49
N PHE A 102 5.23 2.07 9.43
CA PHE A 102 3.88 2.66 9.30
C PHE A 102 2.77 1.60 9.38
N ILE A 103 2.94 0.46 8.69
CA ILE A 103 1.95 -0.62 8.71
C ILE A 103 1.73 -1.19 10.11
N ASP A 104 2.74 -1.22 10.97
CA ASP A 104 2.60 -1.69 12.35
C ASP A 104 1.80 -0.70 13.19
N VAL A 105 1.94 0.60 12.92
CA VAL A 105 1.12 1.64 13.56
C VAL A 105 -0.34 1.45 13.18
N LEU A 106 -0.64 1.25 11.89
CA LEU A 106 -2.01 1.01 11.42
C LEU A 106 -2.63 -0.26 12.00
N LEU A 107 -1.86 -1.35 12.08
CA LEU A 107 -2.34 -2.62 12.64
C LEU A 107 -2.63 -2.55 14.15
N LEU A 108 -1.98 -1.64 14.87
CA LEU A 108 -2.15 -1.44 16.30
C LEU A 108 -3.10 -0.29 16.64
N ALA A 109 -3.45 0.52 15.65
CA ALA A 109 -4.39 1.62 15.78
C ALA A 109 -5.78 1.10 16.19
N LYS A 110 -6.43 1.88 17.05
CA LYS A 110 -7.79 1.65 17.51
C LYS A 110 -8.57 2.95 17.38
N ASP A 111 -9.84 2.83 17.03
CA ASP A 111 -10.76 3.96 17.02
C ASP A 111 -11.14 4.41 18.44
N GLU A 112 -11.98 5.44 18.53
CA GLU A 112 -12.46 6.00 19.80
C GLU A 112 -13.23 4.98 20.65
N ASP A 113 -13.83 3.97 20.02
CA ASP A 113 -14.54 2.86 20.65
C ASP A 113 -13.61 1.67 21.01
N GLY A 114 -12.30 1.78 20.72
CA GLY A 114 -11.29 0.76 20.98
C GLY A 114 -11.28 -0.39 19.96
N LYS A 115 -12.01 -0.28 18.86
CA LYS A 115 -12.06 -1.26 17.77
C LYS A 115 -10.89 -1.05 16.82
N GLN A 116 -10.32 -2.17 16.34
CA GLN A 116 -9.21 -2.15 15.38
C GLN A 116 -9.71 -1.76 13.98
N LEU A 117 -8.82 -1.13 13.21
CA LEU A 117 -9.06 -0.85 11.79
C LEU A 117 -9.31 -2.14 11.01
N SER A 118 -10.22 -2.05 10.03
CA SER A 118 -10.45 -3.15 9.09
C SER A 118 -9.26 -3.27 8.13
N ASP A 119 -9.08 -4.46 7.53
CA ASP A 119 -8.01 -4.62 6.52
C ASP A 119 -8.22 -3.70 5.31
N GLU A 120 -9.48 -3.32 5.01
CA GLU A 120 -9.79 -2.37 3.95
C GLU A 120 -9.34 -0.94 4.30
N ASP A 121 -9.58 -0.48 5.53
CA ASP A 121 -9.14 0.84 5.98
C ASP A 121 -7.60 0.92 6.03
N ILE A 122 -6.94 -0.13 6.53
CA ILE A 122 -5.48 -0.20 6.58
C ILE A 122 -4.89 -0.18 5.16
N ARG A 123 -5.49 -0.94 4.23
CA ARG A 123 -5.06 -0.95 2.83
C ARG A 123 -5.22 0.42 2.19
N ALA A 124 -6.39 1.05 2.37
CA ALA A 124 -6.66 2.38 1.81
C ALA A 124 -5.65 3.42 2.31
N GLU A 125 -5.33 3.40 3.60
CA GLU A 125 -4.36 4.33 4.19
C GLU A 125 -2.94 4.06 3.68
N ALA A 126 -2.53 2.79 3.64
CA ALA A 126 -1.19 2.42 3.19
C ALA A 126 -0.98 2.70 1.69
N ASP A 127 -1.97 2.43 0.85
CA ASP A 127 -1.94 2.75 -0.58
C ASP A 127 -1.89 4.27 -0.81
N THR A 128 -2.65 5.04 -0.01
CA THR A 128 -2.63 6.51 -0.05
C THR A 128 -1.25 7.06 0.31
N PHE A 129 -0.68 6.61 1.43
CA PHE A 129 0.67 7.03 1.85
C PHE A 129 1.75 6.68 0.82
N MET A 130 1.65 5.53 0.16
CA MET A 130 2.58 5.14 -0.91
C MET A 130 2.43 5.98 -2.18
N PHE A 131 1.24 6.52 -2.43
CA PHE A 131 0.99 7.36 -3.60
C PHE A 131 1.35 8.84 -3.34
N GLU A 132 1.15 9.33 -2.11
CA GLU A 132 1.45 10.71 -1.72
C GLU A 132 2.93 10.95 -1.37
N GLY A 133 3.65 9.92 -0.92
CA GLY A 133 5.07 9.99 -0.54
C GLY A 133 6.04 9.96 -1.72
#